data_AF-A0A519E0Q2-F1
#
_entry.id   AF-A0A519E0Q2-F1
#
_cell.length_a   1.000
_cell.length_b   1.000
_cell.length_c   1.000
_cell.angle_alpha   90.00
_cell.angle_beta   90.00
_cell.angle_gamma   90.00
#
_symmetry.space_group_name_H-M   'P 1'
#
loop_
_entity.id
_entity.type
_entity.pdbx_description
1 polymer ?
#
loop_
_entity_poly.entity_id
_entity_poly.type
_entity_poly.pdbx_seq_one_letter_code
_entity_poly.pdbx_strand_id
1 'polypeptide(L)'
;MDTSRTTTQIVRRGFDRACADYTKKMKQYGFSRHRARFWIRSNDGWVDVIHFHRYGISYGAPLNNSVSIRVHFASHPNELPAPIYLNGPSSTKLRDSNGDAYHLIFDALSLDTYDRCLEDLVRVTLEHGFPWFASQRVRA
;
A
#
# COMPACT_ATOMS: atom_id res chain seq x y z
N MET A 1 -24.03 -22.27 -10.14
CA MET A 1 -23.69 -21.26 -9.11
C MET A 1 -22.54 -20.42 -9.65
N ASP A 2 -22.73 -19.11 -9.78
CA ASP A 2 -21.74 -18.17 -10.31
C ASP A 2 -20.69 -17.85 -9.23
N THR A 3 -19.65 -18.68 -9.16
CA THR A 3 -18.54 -18.56 -8.20
C THR A 3 -17.69 -17.31 -8.42
N SER A 4 -17.71 -16.72 -9.63
CA SER A 4 -16.88 -15.57 -10.02
C SER A 4 -17.29 -14.27 -9.31
N ARG A 5 -18.61 -14.06 -9.13
CA ARG A 5 -19.16 -12.91 -8.40
C ARG A 5 -18.82 -12.97 -6.90
N THR A 6 -18.74 -14.17 -6.33
CA THR A 6 -18.42 -14.37 -4.91
C THR A 6 -16.95 -14.09 -4.60
N THR A 7 -16.01 -14.63 -5.38
CA THR A 7 -14.56 -14.42 -5.15
C THR A 7 -14.17 -12.94 -5.32
N THR A 8 -14.69 -12.28 -6.35
CA THR A 8 -14.42 -10.85 -6.58
C THR A 8 -14.86 -9.99 -5.39
N GLN A 9 -16.03 -10.28 -4.83
CA GLN A 9 -16.55 -9.58 -3.66
C GLN A 9 -15.73 -9.88 -2.40
N ILE A 10 -15.33 -11.14 -2.18
CA ILE A 10 -14.47 -11.55 -1.06
C ILE A 10 -13.14 -10.80 -1.10
N VAL A 11 -12.42 -10.86 -2.22
CA VAL A 11 -11.12 -10.20 -2.40
C VAL A 11 -11.25 -8.69 -2.25
N ARG A 12 -12.32 -8.08 -2.78
CA ARG A 12 -12.57 -6.64 -2.61
C ARG A 12 -12.74 -6.28 -1.14
N ARG A 13 -13.58 -7.01 -0.40
CA ARG A 13 -13.81 -6.79 1.03
C ARG A 13 -12.53 -6.97 1.85
N GLY A 14 -11.76 -8.02 1.57
CA GLY A 14 -10.46 -8.25 2.22
C GLY A 14 -9.49 -7.10 1.99
N PHE A 15 -9.37 -6.65 0.74
CA PHE A 15 -8.50 -5.51 0.39
C PHE A 15 -8.98 -4.19 1.03
N ASP A 16 -10.29 -3.94 1.06
CA ASP A 16 -10.87 -2.75 1.72
C ASP A 16 -10.62 -2.78 3.24
N ARG A 17 -10.70 -3.97 3.86
CA ARG A 17 -10.33 -4.18 5.28
C ARG A 17 -8.86 -3.87 5.53
N ALA A 18 -7.95 -4.43 4.73
CA ALA A 18 -6.52 -4.12 4.81
C ALA A 18 -6.25 -2.61 4.71
N CYS A 19 -6.91 -1.92 3.78
CA CYS A 19 -6.77 -0.47 3.66
C CYS A 19 -7.32 0.27 4.88
N ALA A 20 -8.46 -0.16 5.45
CA ALA A 20 -9.04 0.46 6.64
C ALA A 20 -8.13 0.31 7.87
N ASP A 21 -7.62 -0.89 8.11
CA ASP A 21 -6.75 -1.16 9.27
C ASP A 21 -5.37 -0.51 9.10
N TYR A 22 -4.82 -0.52 7.89
CA TYR A 22 -3.62 0.25 7.57
C TYR A 22 -3.81 1.77 7.80
N THR A 23 -4.98 2.32 7.47
CA THR A 23 -5.31 3.73 7.74
C THR A 23 -5.24 4.04 9.23
N LYS A 24 -5.75 3.15 10.10
CA LYS A 24 -5.67 3.34 11.55
C LYS A 24 -4.21 3.39 12.02
N LYS A 25 -3.37 2.49 11.50
CA LYS A 25 -1.92 2.46 11.82
C LYS A 25 -1.19 3.70 11.31
N MET A 26 -1.53 4.19 10.12
CA MET A 26 -0.86 5.33 9.49
C MET A 26 -1.28 6.70 10.02
N LYS A 27 -2.44 6.79 10.67
CA LYS A 27 -2.93 8.04 11.28
C LYS A 27 -1.92 8.66 12.25
N GLN A 28 -1.24 7.83 13.05
CA GLN A 28 -0.25 8.30 14.04
C GLN A 28 0.96 9.00 13.39
N TYR A 29 1.22 8.74 12.10
CA TYR A 29 2.32 9.35 11.35
C TYR A 29 1.87 10.54 10.49
N GLY A 30 0.64 11.02 10.65
CA GLY A 30 0.08 12.17 9.94
C GLY A 30 -0.48 11.85 8.56
N PHE A 31 -0.56 10.57 8.16
CA PHE A 31 -1.16 10.18 6.90
C PHE A 31 -2.67 10.09 6.99
N SER A 32 -3.35 10.63 5.98
CA SER A 32 -4.80 10.55 5.81
C SER A 32 -5.14 9.86 4.49
N ARG A 33 -6.21 9.05 4.47
CA ARG A 33 -6.65 8.36 3.27
C ARG A 33 -7.51 9.30 2.42
N HIS A 34 -7.03 9.68 1.24
CA HIS A 34 -7.73 10.64 0.36
C HIS A 34 -8.57 9.96 -0.73
N ARG A 35 -8.18 8.76 -1.16
CA ARG A 35 -8.93 7.91 -2.11
C ARG A 35 -8.86 6.46 -1.63
N ALA A 36 -9.57 5.56 -2.31
CA ALA A 36 -9.67 4.16 -1.91
C ALA A 36 -8.30 3.48 -1.66
N ARG A 37 -7.19 3.94 -2.24
CA ARG A 37 -5.88 3.28 -2.10
C ARG A 37 -4.70 4.23 -1.88
N PHE A 38 -5.00 5.49 -1.56
CA PHE A 38 -3.99 6.55 -1.44
C PHE A 38 -4.00 7.13 -0.04
N TRP A 39 -2.83 7.19 0.57
CA TRP A 39 -2.57 7.89 1.82
C TRP A 39 -1.63 9.05 1.56
N ILE A 40 -2.00 10.21 2.07
CA ILE A 40 -1.30 11.46 1.83
C ILE A 40 -0.95 12.11 3.16
N ARG A 41 0.25 12.68 3.23
CA ARG A 41 0.69 13.54 4.32
C ARG A 41 1.40 14.76 3.76
N SER A 42 0.93 15.94 4.10
CA SER A 42 1.67 17.18 3.85
C SER A 42 2.72 17.35 4.94
N ASN A 43 3.96 17.67 4.55
CA ASN A 43 5.08 17.85 5.46
C ASN A 43 6.14 18.76 4.82
N ASP A 44 6.53 19.85 5.48
CA ASP A 44 7.57 20.79 5.04
C ASP A 44 7.45 21.30 3.59
N GLY A 45 6.23 21.61 3.15
CA GLY A 45 6.00 22.07 1.77
C GLY A 45 5.96 20.93 0.73
N TRP A 46 6.04 19.67 1.16
CA TRP A 46 5.93 18.47 0.33
C TRP A 46 4.66 17.68 0.64
N VAL A 47 4.23 16.89 -0.33
CA VAL A 47 3.19 15.88 -0.24
C VAL A 47 3.83 14.51 -0.34
N ASP A 48 3.84 13.75 0.75
CA ASP A 48 4.22 12.34 0.76
C ASP A 48 2.99 11.49 0.42
N VAL A 49 3.16 10.51 -0.46
CA VAL A 49 2.08 9.63 -0.90
C VAL A 49 2.47 8.16 -0.79
N ILE A 50 1.56 7.36 -0.24
CA ILE A 50 1.60 5.91 -0.22
C ILE A 50 0.43 5.41 -1.05
N HIS A 51 0.68 4.50 -1.98
CA HIS A 51 -0.35 3.92 -2.84
C HIS A 51 -0.30 2.39 -2.82
N PHE A 52 -1.46 1.76 -2.61
CA PHE A 52 -1.61 0.31 -2.69
C PHE A 52 -2.19 -0.11 -4.04
N HIS A 53 -1.48 -1.00 -4.72
CA HIS A 53 -1.95 -1.67 -5.91
C HIS A 53 -2.27 -3.13 -5.59
N ARG A 54 -3.47 -3.60 -5.97
CA ARG A 54 -3.82 -5.03 -5.87
C ARG A 54 -3.14 -5.79 -7.01
N TYR A 55 -2.24 -6.71 -6.68
CA TYR A 55 -1.53 -7.55 -7.63
C TYR A 55 -2.25 -8.90 -7.84
N GLY A 56 -1.89 -9.64 -8.89
CA GLY A 56 -2.43 -10.99 -9.14
C GLY A 56 -3.85 -11.04 -9.73
N ILE A 57 -4.32 -9.96 -10.37
CA ILE A 57 -5.59 -9.95 -11.11
C ILE A 57 -5.35 -10.41 -12.55
N SER A 58 -6.12 -11.40 -13.01
CA SER A 58 -6.12 -11.85 -14.41
C SER A 58 -7.42 -11.40 -15.07
N TYR A 59 -7.34 -10.68 -16.19
CA TYR A 59 -8.51 -10.17 -16.93
C TYR A 59 -9.57 -9.47 -16.04
N GLY A 60 -9.14 -8.76 -15.00
CA GLY A 60 -10.00 -7.99 -14.09
C GLY A 60 -10.63 -8.78 -12.93
N ALA A 61 -10.51 -10.11 -12.91
CA ALA A 61 -11.04 -10.96 -11.84
C ALA A 61 -9.90 -11.65 -11.04
N PRO A 62 -10.08 -11.83 -9.73
CA PRO A 62 -9.17 -12.67 -8.94
C PRO A 62 -9.37 -14.16 -9.26
N LEU A 63 -8.26 -14.91 -9.33
CA LEU A 63 -8.27 -16.36 -9.60
C LEU A 63 -8.64 -17.20 -8.37
N ASN A 64 -8.43 -16.65 -7.17
CA ASN A 64 -8.72 -17.27 -5.87
C ASN A 64 -9.05 -16.18 -4.85
N ASN A 65 -9.20 -16.54 -3.57
CA ASN A 65 -9.50 -15.59 -2.51
C ASN A 65 -8.28 -14.79 -2.03
N SER A 66 -7.10 -14.94 -2.65
CA SER A 66 -5.89 -14.26 -2.23
C SER A 66 -5.91 -12.77 -2.58
N VAL A 67 -5.41 -11.97 -1.67
CA VAL A 67 -5.15 -10.54 -1.85
C VAL A 67 -3.65 -10.33 -1.77
N SER A 68 -3.02 -10.04 -2.91
CA SER A 68 -1.63 -9.59 -2.97
C SER A 68 -1.57 -8.07 -3.13
N ILE A 69 -0.73 -7.41 -2.33
CA ILE A 69 -0.63 -5.96 -2.25
C ILE A 69 0.78 -5.52 -2.63
N ARG A 70 0.86 -4.61 -3.60
CA ARG A 70 2.09 -3.90 -3.93
C ARG A 70 2.00 -2.47 -3.39
N VAL A 71 3.03 -2.04 -2.69
CA VAL A 71 3.13 -0.68 -2.15
C VAL A 71 4.01 0.14 -3.08
N HIS A 72 3.58 1.37 -3.35
CA HIS A 72 4.32 2.37 -4.09
C HIS A 72 4.40 3.65 -3.29
N PHE A 73 5.52 4.35 -3.39
CA PHE A 73 5.72 5.64 -2.76
C PHE A 73 5.83 6.74 -3.81
N ALA A 74 5.44 7.95 -3.43
CA ALA A 74 5.69 9.16 -4.20
C ALA A 74 5.86 10.37 -3.31
N SER A 75 6.58 11.38 -3.78
CA SER A 75 6.69 12.66 -3.10
C SER A 75 6.85 13.78 -4.13
N HIS A 76 6.20 14.91 -3.87
CA HIS A 76 6.27 16.11 -4.71
C HIS A 76 6.06 17.39 -3.88
N PRO A 77 6.55 18.56 -4.33
CA PRO A 77 6.21 19.85 -3.72
C PRO A 77 4.70 20.12 -3.75
N ASN A 78 4.19 20.80 -2.71
CA ASN A 78 2.77 21.17 -2.56
C ASN A 78 2.23 22.03 -3.70
N GLU A 79 3.10 22.83 -4.34
CA GLU A 79 2.71 23.83 -5.34
C GLU A 79 2.46 23.25 -6.74
N LEU A 80 2.81 21.97 -6.98
CA LEU A 80 2.65 21.37 -8.30
C LEU A 80 1.19 20.95 -8.56
N PRO A 81 0.52 21.52 -9.59
CA PRO A 81 -0.80 21.08 -10.00
C PRO A 81 -0.65 19.86 -10.93
N ALA A 82 -0.52 18.65 -10.38
CA ALA A 82 -0.31 17.49 -11.23
C ALA A 82 -0.67 16.16 -10.56
N PRO A 83 -1.06 15.14 -11.35
CA PRO A 83 -1.46 13.83 -10.82
C PRO A 83 -0.34 13.20 -9.97
N ILE A 84 -0.75 12.37 -9.00
CA ILE A 84 0.17 11.60 -8.15
C ILE A 84 1.02 10.68 -9.05
N TYR A 85 2.25 11.10 -9.38
CA TYR A 85 3.23 10.27 -10.07
C TYR A 85 3.91 9.35 -9.05
N LEU A 86 3.84 8.02 -9.25
CA LEU A 86 4.54 7.05 -8.41
C LEU A 86 6.05 7.03 -8.75
N ASN A 87 6.75 8.08 -8.35
CA ASN A 87 8.18 8.32 -8.62
C ASN A 87 9.13 7.67 -7.60
N GLY A 88 8.60 7.02 -6.57
CA GLY A 88 9.37 6.35 -5.53
C GLY A 88 9.50 4.84 -5.71
N PRO A 89 10.16 4.19 -4.73
CA PRO A 89 10.35 2.75 -4.77
C PRO A 89 9.04 1.99 -4.68
N SER A 90 9.07 0.74 -5.16
CA SER A 90 7.96 -0.21 -5.08
C SER A 90 8.38 -1.42 -4.26
N SER A 91 7.47 -1.93 -3.41
CA SER A 91 7.71 -3.08 -2.54
C SER A 91 8.17 -4.35 -3.28
N THR A 92 7.94 -4.44 -4.59
CA THR A 92 8.44 -5.55 -5.44
C THR A 92 9.96 -5.76 -5.31
N LYS A 93 10.73 -4.67 -5.22
CA LYS A 93 12.20 -4.70 -5.16
C LYS A 93 12.77 -4.44 -3.76
N LEU A 94 11.91 -4.12 -2.80
CA LEU A 94 12.34 -3.80 -1.44
C LEU A 94 12.51 -5.07 -0.63
N ARG A 95 13.43 -5.02 0.33
CA ARG A 95 13.74 -6.10 1.26
C ARG A 95 13.83 -5.54 2.67
N ASP A 96 13.53 -6.36 3.66
CA ASP A 96 13.68 -5.97 5.05
C ASP A 96 15.16 -5.96 5.49
N SER A 97 15.40 -5.66 6.76
CA SER A 97 16.75 -5.60 7.34
C SER A 97 17.54 -6.91 7.24
N ASN A 98 16.86 -8.05 7.09
CA ASN A 98 17.48 -9.36 6.94
C ASN A 98 17.72 -9.74 5.46
N GLY A 99 17.26 -8.90 4.52
CA GLY A 99 17.32 -9.17 3.09
C GLY A 99 16.13 -9.95 2.56
N ASP A 100 15.10 -10.19 3.37
CA ASP A 100 13.91 -10.96 2.99
C ASP A 100 12.85 -10.09 2.32
N ALA A 101 12.00 -10.73 1.50
CA ALA A 101 10.84 -10.06 0.93
C ALA A 101 9.73 -9.92 1.99
N TYR A 102 9.05 -8.78 1.98
CA TYR A 102 7.87 -8.55 2.82
C TYR A 102 6.71 -9.48 2.44
N HIS A 103 6.01 -10.00 3.44
CA HIS A 103 4.83 -10.85 3.26
C HIS A 103 3.60 -10.00 2.94
N LEU A 104 3.45 -9.57 1.69
CA LEU A 104 2.38 -8.65 1.28
C LEU A 104 1.20 -9.38 0.61
N ILE A 105 0.82 -10.53 1.16
CA ILE A 105 -0.25 -11.38 0.64
C ILE A 105 -1.02 -12.03 1.79
N PHE A 106 -2.32 -12.21 1.64
CA PHE A 106 -3.14 -12.98 2.57
C PHE A 106 -4.35 -13.60 1.87
N ASP A 107 -5.03 -14.55 2.51
CA ASP A 107 -6.30 -15.09 2.01
C ASP A 107 -7.49 -14.30 2.56
N ALA A 108 -8.31 -13.70 1.71
CA ALA A 108 -9.40 -12.82 2.13
C ALA A 108 -10.63 -13.55 2.70
N LEU A 109 -10.74 -14.86 2.53
CA LEU A 109 -11.85 -15.64 3.08
C LEU A 109 -11.52 -16.12 4.51
N SER A 110 -10.36 -16.75 4.67
CA SER A 110 -9.88 -17.33 5.94
C SER A 110 -9.12 -16.34 6.81
N LEU A 111 -8.61 -15.25 6.23
CA LEU A 111 -7.69 -14.30 6.85
C LEU A 111 -6.33 -14.89 7.23
N ASP A 112 -5.98 -16.03 6.63
CA ASP A 112 -4.66 -16.62 6.85
C ASP A 112 -3.56 -15.62 6.47
N THR A 113 -2.58 -15.49 7.36
CA THR A 113 -1.46 -14.52 7.31
C THR A 113 -1.84 -13.03 7.24
N TYR A 114 -3.11 -12.67 7.49
CA TYR A 114 -3.59 -11.28 7.40
C TYR A 114 -2.82 -10.33 8.32
N ASP A 115 -2.64 -10.68 9.60
CA ASP A 115 -1.97 -9.80 10.57
C ASP A 115 -0.51 -9.56 10.19
N ARG A 116 0.20 -10.62 9.79
CA ARG A 116 1.57 -10.51 9.26
C ARG A 116 1.62 -9.61 8.03
N CYS A 117 0.65 -9.75 7.11
CA CYS A 117 0.58 -8.87 5.94
C CYS A 117 0.37 -7.41 6.33
N LEU A 118 -0.51 -7.13 7.29
CA LEU A 118 -0.75 -5.77 7.77
C LEU A 118 0.48 -5.19 8.46
N GLU A 119 1.18 -5.97 9.27
CA GLU A 119 2.44 -5.58 9.92
C GLU A 119 3.52 -5.27 8.88
N ASP A 120 3.71 -6.12 7.89
CA ASP A 120 4.71 -5.92 6.85
C ASP A 120 4.38 -4.73 5.92
N LEU A 121 3.09 -4.41 5.72
CA LEU A 121 2.67 -3.17 5.05
C LEU A 121 3.08 -1.92 5.85
N VAL A 122 3.02 -1.98 7.17
CA VAL A 122 3.51 -0.89 8.03
C VAL A 122 5.03 -0.84 7.99
N ARG A 123 5.70 -1.99 8.15
CA ARG A 123 7.17 -2.09 8.12
C ARG A 123 7.76 -1.54 6.83
N VAL A 124 7.27 -1.93 5.66
CA VAL A 124 7.81 -1.41 4.38
C VAL A 124 7.69 0.11 4.28
N THR A 125 6.63 0.71 4.84
CA THR A 125 6.46 2.16 4.88
C THR A 125 7.44 2.83 5.83
N LEU A 126 7.66 2.26 7.01
CA LEU A 126 8.60 2.82 7.99
C LEU A 126 10.05 2.63 7.58
N GLU A 127 10.41 1.45 7.08
CA GLU A 127 11.77 1.07 6.72
C GLU A 127 12.21 1.69 5.39
N HIS A 128 11.30 1.90 4.42
CA HIS A 128 11.66 2.42 3.09
C HIS A 128 10.93 3.69 2.71
N GLY A 129 9.63 3.78 2.98
CA GLY A 129 8.82 4.95 2.63
C GLY A 129 9.36 6.21 3.31
N PHE A 130 9.48 6.21 4.65
CA PHE A 130 9.92 7.38 5.41
C PHE A 130 11.34 7.83 5.07
N PRO A 131 12.36 6.95 5.03
CA PRO A 131 13.70 7.36 4.61
C PRO A 131 13.72 7.91 3.19
N TRP A 132 12.95 7.32 2.27
CA TRP A 132 12.88 7.81 0.91
C TRP A 132 12.24 9.20 0.84
N PHE A 133 11.10 9.43 1.52
CA PHE A 133 10.46 10.76 1.60
C PHE A 133 11.42 11.81 2.15
N ALA A 134 12.15 11.51 3.22
CA ALA A 134 13.13 12.42 3.80
C ALA A 134 14.25 12.76 2.78
N SER A 135 14.73 11.76 2.02
CA SER A 135 15.78 11.96 1.02
C SER A 135 15.37 12.87 -0.15
N GLN A 136 14.07 12.96 -0.47
CA GLN A 136 13.60 13.84 -1.56
C GLN A 136 13.77 15.32 -1.20
N ARG A 137 13.70 15.65 0.10
CA ARG A 137 13.81 17.03 0.60
C ARG A 137 15.22 17.58 0.57
N VAL A 138 16.23 16.70 0.67
CA VAL A 138 17.65 17.08 0.57
C VAL A 138 18.09 17.28 -0.87
N ARG A 139 17.35 16.70 -1.83
CA ARG A 139 17.67 16.75 -3.27
C ARG A 139 17.05 17.93 -4.00
N ALA A 140 16.16 18.68 -3.34
CA ALA A 140 15.51 19.86 -3.85
C ALA A 140 16.21 21.12 -3.35
#